data_AF-A0A2H9RAF6-F1
#
_entry.id   AF-A0A2H9RAF6-F1
#
_cell.length_a   1.000
_cell.length_b   1.000
_cell.length_c   1.000
_cell.angle_alpha   90.00
_cell.angle_beta   90.00
_cell.angle_gamma   90.00
#
_symmetry.space_group_name_H-M   'P 1'
#
loop_
_entity.id
_entity.type
_entity.pdbx_description
1 polymer ?
#
loop_
_entity_poly.entity_id
_entity_poly.type
_entity_poly.pdbx_seq_one_letter_code
_entity_poly.pdbx_strand_id
1 'polypeptide(L)' 'IRSSVIDENGQFVPDVILEEDAMSFHILNYNSPGATGALPFSAHIVNHLNKQGLFQSESSDAQCGPWRFSKIIEKMAL' A
#
# COMPACT_ATOMS: atom_id res chain seq x y z
N ILE A 1 -14.74 7.36 -11.22
CA ILE A 1 -13.98 7.22 -12.49
C ILE A 1 -12.66 6.54 -12.13
N ARG A 2 -12.34 5.39 -12.74
CA ARG A 2 -11.07 4.67 -12.53
C ARG A 2 -10.07 5.21 -13.55
N SER A 3 -9.10 6.01 -13.12
CA SER A 3 -8.04 6.44 -14.02
C SER A 3 -6.96 5.36 -14.03
N SER A 4 -6.97 4.51 -15.06
CA SER A 4 -5.87 3.59 -15.32
C SER A 4 -4.64 4.37 -15.75
N VAL A 5 -3.47 3.92 -15.33
CA VAL A 5 -2.19 4.50 -15.76
C VAL A 5 -1.80 3.93 -17.12
N ILE A 6 -1.32 4.79 -18.01
CA ILE A 6 -0.77 4.44 -19.32
C ILE A 6 0.72 4.82 -19.32
N ASP A 7 1.57 3.93 -19.79
CA ASP A 7 3.01 4.15 -19.87
C ASP A 7 3.42 4.99 -21.09
N GLU A 8 4.72 5.27 -21.21
CA GLU A 8 5.31 6.03 -22.32
C GLU A 8 5.13 5.36 -23.70
N ASN A 9 4.82 4.05 -23.73
CA ASN A 9 4.56 3.29 -24.95
C ASN A 9 3.06 3.24 -25.30
N GLY A 10 2.21 3.90 -24.52
CA GLY A 10 0.76 3.89 -24.70
C GLY A 10 0.09 2.61 -24.19
N GLN A 11 0.76 1.83 -23.35
CA GLN A 11 0.24 0.57 -22.79
C GLN A 11 -0.33 0.77 -21.39
N PHE A 12 -1.39 0.03 -21.05
CA PHE A 12 -1.93 0.04 -19.69
C PHE A 12 -0.96 -0.62 -18.72
N VAL A 13 -0.66 0.07 -17.63
CA VAL A 13 0.09 -0.54 -16.53
C VAL A 13 -0.84 -1.51 -15.78
N PRO A 14 -0.45 -2.79 -15.58
CA PRO A 14 -1.30 -3.77 -14.92
C PRO A 14 -1.26 -3.64 -13.39
N ASP A 15 -0.14 -3.18 -12.82
CA ASP A 15 0.13 -3.24 -11.39
C ASP A 15 -0.03 -1.89 -10.69
N VAL A 16 -0.10 -1.97 -9.35
CA VAL A 16 -0.08 -0.81 -8.46
C VAL A 16 1.30 -0.16 -8.52
N ILE A 17 1.33 1.16 -8.58
CA ILE A 17 2.59 1.92 -8.59
C ILE A 17 2.68 2.70 -7.29
N LEU A 18 3.84 2.58 -6.62
CA LEU A 18 4.19 3.35 -5.44
C LEU A 18 5.26 4.35 -5.84
N GLU A 19 4.93 5.64 -5.81
CA GLU A 19 5.86 6.72 -6.15
C GLU A 19 6.11 7.59 -4.92
N GLU A 20 7.39 7.90 -4.68
CA GLU A 20 7.85 8.64 -3.52
C GLU A 20 8.54 9.93 -3.94
N ASP A 21 8.22 11.02 -3.26
CA ASP A 21 8.95 12.29 -3.34
C ASP A 21 9.26 12.79 -1.92
N ALA A 22 10.08 13.83 -1.79
CA ALA A 22 10.57 14.35 -0.52
C ALA A 22 9.45 14.69 0.50
N MET A 23 8.24 15.00 0.01
CA MET A 23 7.10 15.44 0.84
C MET A 23 5.80 14.70 0.55
N SER A 24 5.81 13.67 -0.32
CA SER A 24 4.60 12.97 -0.71
C SER A 24 4.83 11.50 -1.04
N PHE A 25 3.78 10.72 -0.80
CA PHE A 25 3.71 9.32 -1.17
C PHE A 25 2.45 9.11 -2.02
N HIS A 26 2.63 8.61 -3.24
CA HIS A 26 1.55 8.43 -4.21
C HIS A 26 1.30 6.94 -4.44
N ILE A 27 0.04 6.55 -4.32
CA ILE A 27 -0.45 5.23 -4.70
C ILE A 27 -1.24 5.42 -6.00
N LEU A 28 -0.70 4.92 -7.10
CA LEU A 28 -1.34 5.01 -8.42
C LEU A 28 -1.82 3.63 -8.87
N ASN A 29 -2.78 3.64 -9.80
CA ASN A 29 -3.31 2.43 -10.43
C ASN A 29 -3.85 1.35 -9.47
N TYR A 30 -4.22 1.72 -8.23
CA TYR A 30 -4.86 0.83 -7.27
C TYR A 30 -6.34 0.61 -7.62
N ASN A 31 -6.58 -0.15 -8.68
CA ASN A 31 -7.92 -0.47 -9.19
C ASN A 31 -8.43 -1.83 -8.63
N SER A 32 -9.66 -2.22 -9.00
CA SER A 32 -10.23 -3.52 -8.61
C SER A 32 -9.54 -4.65 -9.39
N PRO A 33 -9.11 -5.76 -8.75
CA PRO A 33 -9.52 -6.28 -7.44
C PRO A 33 -8.71 -5.79 -6.23
N GLY A 34 -7.75 -4.87 -6.39
CA GLY A 34 -6.95 -4.28 -5.31
C GLY A 34 -7.80 -3.77 -4.14
N ALA A 35 -8.98 -3.20 -4.40
CA ALA A 35 -9.91 -2.80 -3.33
C ALA A 35 -10.28 -3.92 -2.33
N THR A 36 -10.31 -5.19 -2.76
CA THR A 36 -10.52 -6.35 -1.87
C THR A 36 -9.33 -6.58 -0.95
N GLY A 37 -8.11 -6.28 -1.42
CA GLY A 37 -6.87 -6.32 -0.66
C GLY A 37 -6.55 -5.03 0.11
N ALA A 38 -7.50 -4.09 0.23
CA ALA A 38 -7.22 -2.78 0.84
C ALA A 38 -6.66 -2.88 2.26
N LEU A 39 -7.16 -3.82 3.08
CA LEU A 39 -6.66 -4.02 4.44
C LEU A 39 -5.19 -4.47 4.49
N PRO A 40 -4.80 -5.63 3.89
CA PRO A 40 -3.40 -6.02 3.89
C PRO A 40 -2.51 -5.00 3.18
N PHE A 41 -2.97 -4.43 2.06
CA PHE A 41 -2.21 -3.41 1.35
C PHE A 41 -1.98 -2.16 2.21
N SER A 42 -2.97 -1.68 2.94
CA SER A 42 -2.80 -0.54 3.86
C SER A 42 -1.77 -0.84 4.95
N ALA A 43 -1.80 -2.07 5.51
CA ALA A 43 -0.79 -2.49 6.48
C ALA A 43 0.62 -2.47 5.87
N HIS A 44 0.77 -2.98 4.64
CA HIS A 44 2.02 -2.94 3.90
C HIS A 44 2.54 -1.51 3.69
N ILE A 45 1.69 -0.57 3.26
CA ILE A 45 2.06 0.85 3.08
C ILE A 45 2.50 1.48 4.41
N VAL A 46 1.74 1.28 5.49
CA VAL A 46 2.11 1.82 6.81
C VAL A 46 3.45 1.27 7.30
N ASN A 47 3.70 -0.03 7.13
CA ASN A 47 4.97 -0.66 7.49
C ASN A 47 6.14 -0.12 6.65
N HIS A 48 5.91 0.08 5.34
CA HIS A 48 6.88 0.62 4.40
C HIS A 48 7.30 2.05 4.78
N LEU A 49 6.32 2.94 4.98
CA LEU A 49 6.57 4.32 5.41
C LEU A 49 7.25 4.41 6.78
N ASN A 50 6.94 3.49 7.69
CA ASN A 50 7.59 3.42 9.00
C ASN A 50 9.06 3.02 8.90
N LYS A 51 9.38 2.00 8.08
CA LYS A 51 10.77 1.58 7.83
C LYS A 51 11.62 2.68 7.21
N GLN A 52 11.02 3.57 6.42
CA GLN A 52 11.70 4.73 5.82
C GLN A 52 11.79 5.93 6.76
N GLY A 53 11.17 5.88 7.95
CA GLY A 53 11.13 7.01 8.88
C GLY A 53 10.18 8.15 8.45
N LEU A 54 9.35 7.92 7.42
CA LEU A 54 8.39 8.89 6.90
C LEU A 54 7.08 8.94 7.70
N PHE A 55 6.78 7.86 8.43
CA PHE A 55 5.58 7.78 9.26
C PHE A 55 5.83 7.00 10.55
N GLN A 56 5.42 7.54 11.69
CA GLN A 56 5.46 6.82 12.96
C GLN A 56 4.03 6.58 13.45
N SER A 57 3.63 5.30 13.53
CA SER A 57 2.35 4.92 14.11
C SER A 57 2.38 5.07 15.63
N GLU A 58 1.29 5.55 16.23
CA GLU A 58 1.11 5.59 17.69
C GLU A 58 1.08 4.19 18.32
N SER A 59 0.66 3.17 17.56
CA SER A 59 0.66 1.77 17.97
C SER A 59 1.41 0.91 16.96
N SER A 60 2.40 0.17 17.44
CA SER A 60 3.25 -0.70 16.61
C SER A 60 2.60 -2.03 16.22
N ASP A 61 1.57 -2.48 16.95
CA ASP A 61 0.86 -3.74 16.68
C ASP A 61 -0.64 -3.63 16.95
N ALA A 62 -1.30 -2.70 16.27
CA ALA A 62 -2.73 -2.47 16.43
C ALA A 62 -3.57 -3.71 16.10
N GLN A 63 -4.65 -3.92 16.87
CA GLN A 63 -5.62 -4.99 16.69
C GLN A 63 -7.01 -4.41 16.41
N CYS A 64 -7.67 -4.90 15.35
CA CYS A 64 -9.06 -4.61 15.05
C CYS A 64 -9.81 -5.90 14.70
N GLY A 65 -10.71 -6.36 15.58
CA GLY A 65 -11.40 -7.64 15.40
C GLY A 65 -10.40 -8.79 15.23
N PRO A 66 -10.45 -9.59 14.15
CA PRO A 66 -9.46 -10.66 13.90
C PRO A 66 -8.12 -10.17 13.33
N TRP A 67 -8.02 -8.89 12.95
CA TRP A 67 -6.87 -8.33 12.24
C TRP A 67 -5.82 -7.78 13.20
N ARG A 68 -4.62 -8.38 13.18
CA ARG A 68 -3.44 -7.90 13.91
C ARG A 68 -2.37 -7.44 12.93
N PHE A 69 -1.87 -6.22 13.09
CA PHE A 69 -0.88 -5.64 12.17
C PHE A 69 0.32 -6.56 11.93
N SER A 70 0.99 -7.02 12.99
CA SER A 70 2.13 -7.94 12.92
C SER A 70 1.85 -9.20 12.11
N LYS A 71 0.70 -9.85 12.35
CA LYS A 71 0.31 -11.08 11.65
C LYS A 71 0.03 -10.84 10.16
N ILE A 72 -0.49 -9.67 9.81
CA ILE A 72 -0.76 -9.32 8.41
C ILE A 72 0.58 -9.12 7.68
N ILE A 73 1.49 -8.34 8.25
CA ILE A 73 2.81 -8.09 7.67
C ILE A 73 3.60 -9.39 7.50
N GLU A 74 3.59 -10.27 8.51
CA GLU A 74 4.23 -11.59 8.44
C GLU A 74 3.70 -12.41 7.26
N LYS A 75 2.37 -12.44 7.06
CA LYS A 75 1.74 -13.19 5.96
C LYS A 75 1.97 -12.60 4.57
N MET A 76 2.27 -11.30 4.47
CA MET A 76 2.57 -10.63 3.20
C MET A 76 4.05 -10.72 2.79
N ALA A 77 4.93 -11.12 3.70
CA ALA A 77 6.36 -11.29 3.42
C ALA A 77 6.70 -12.68 2.83
N LEU A 78 5.67 -13.53 2.66
CA LEU A 78 5.71 -14.83 1.98
C LEU A 78 5.29 -14.68 0.51
#